data_AF-A0A0F3PIK2-F1
#
_entry.id   AF-A0A0F3PIK2-F1
#
_cell.length_a   1.000
_cell.length_b   1.000
_cell.length_c   1.000
_cell.angle_alpha   90.00
_cell.angle_beta   90.00
_cell.angle_gamma   90.00
#
_symmetry.space_group_name_H-M   'P 1'
#
loop_
_entity.id
_entity.type
_entity.pdbx_description
1 polymer ?
#
loop_
_entity_poly.entity_id
_entity_poly.type
_entity_poly.pdbx_seq_one_letter_code
_entity_poly.pdbx_strand_id
1 'polypeptide(L)'
;MITIGAIEAQEKGAVLVKLVRLAFLDLMGNEIRSVRNIASCSVAHPLSKYKGVARTIENILTCLSNKTLDAVVLGQLEDALEGKGEFSALPSVLTKGFVKLNRDFNGQLENIIGSEKHT
;
A
#
# COMPACT_ATOMS: atom_id res chain seq x y z
N MET A 1 -23.61 4.34 -30.42
CA MET A 1 -23.47 3.12 -29.60
C MET A 1 -22.01 3.02 -29.23
N ILE A 2 -21.64 3.37 -28.00
CA ILE A 2 -20.24 3.34 -27.55
C ILE A 2 -19.98 1.90 -27.11
N THR A 3 -19.31 1.11 -27.93
CA THR A 3 -18.70 -0.14 -27.49
C THR A 3 -17.56 0.23 -26.55
N ILE A 4 -17.81 0.16 -25.24
CA ILE A 4 -16.74 0.12 -24.25
C ILE A 4 -15.99 -1.20 -24.53
N GLY A 5 -14.82 -1.06 -25.13
CA GLY A 5 -14.09 -2.12 -25.80
C GLY A 5 -13.86 -3.33 -24.91
N ALA A 6 -14.10 -4.51 -25.48
CA ALA A 6 -13.62 -5.76 -24.91
C ALA A 6 -12.09 -5.66 -24.79
N ILE A 7 -11.57 -5.74 -23.56
CA ILE A 7 -10.13 -5.87 -23.32
C ILE A 7 -9.74 -7.23 -23.88
N GLU A 8 -8.82 -7.26 -24.84
CA GLU A 8 -8.32 -8.52 -25.37
C GLU A 8 -7.73 -9.36 -24.23
N ALA A 9 -7.87 -10.68 -24.29
CA ALA A 9 -7.41 -11.57 -23.21
C ALA A 9 -5.93 -11.36 -22.85
N GLN A 10 -5.11 -10.96 -23.83
CA GLN A 10 -3.70 -10.61 -23.68
C GLN A 10 -3.44 -9.32 -22.88
N GLU A 11 -4.35 -8.35 -22.91
CA GLU A 11 -4.21 -7.05 -22.21
C GLU A 11 -4.85 -7.06 -20.81
N LYS A 12 -5.66 -8.08 -20.51
CA LYS A 12 -6.42 -8.19 -19.26
C LYS A 12 -5.53 -8.10 -18.01
N GLY A 13 -4.33 -8.67 -18.04
CA GLY A 13 -3.38 -8.60 -16.92
C GLY A 13 -2.89 -7.18 -16.65
N ALA A 14 -2.41 -6.48 -17.69
CA ALA A 14 -1.93 -5.12 -17.58
C ALA A 14 -3.04 -4.13 -17.16
N VAL A 15 -4.25 -4.30 -17.69
CA VAL A 15 -5.40 -3.48 -17.32
C VAL A 15 -5.82 -3.75 -15.86
N LEU A 16 -5.84 -5.01 -15.41
CA LEU A 16 -6.15 -5.35 -14.03
C LEU A 16 -5.14 -4.71 -13.07
N VAL A 17 -3.83 -4.81 -13.35
CA VAL A 17 -2.79 -4.16 -12.55
C VAL A 17 -3.01 -2.65 -12.48
N LYS A 18 -3.36 -2.01 -13.60
CA LYS A 18 -3.65 -0.57 -13.64
C LYS A 18 -4.88 -0.20 -12.80
N LEU A 19 -5.94 -0.99 -12.86
CA LEU A 19 -7.16 -0.78 -12.06
C LEU A 19 -6.90 -0.98 -10.57
N VAL A 20 -6.12 -2.01 -10.19
CA VAL A 20 -5.73 -2.25 -8.80
C VAL A 20 -4.87 -1.11 -8.27
N ARG A 21 -3.88 -0.66 -9.05
CA ARG A 21 -3.08 0.53 -8.70
C ARG A 21 -3.95 1.77 -8.51
N LEU A 22 -4.94 2.00 -9.37
CA LEU A 22 -5.88 3.12 -9.24
C LEU A 22 -6.78 2.97 -7.99
N ALA A 23 -7.21 1.76 -7.64
CA ALA A 23 -8.00 1.51 -6.45
C ALA A 23 -7.20 1.80 -5.16
N PHE A 24 -5.90 1.51 -5.15
CA PHE A 24 -5.01 1.90 -4.05
C PHE A 24 -4.91 3.42 -3.88
N LEU A 25 -4.95 4.20 -4.96
CA LEU A 25 -4.93 5.67 -4.85
C LEU A 25 -6.11 6.19 -4.05
N ASP A 26 -7.31 5.75 -4.42
CA ASP A 26 -8.56 6.22 -3.84
C ASP A 26 -8.68 5.82 -2.36
N LEU A 27 -8.19 4.61 -2.02
CA LEU A 27 -8.31 4.07 -0.68
C LEU A 27 -7.48 4.78 0.39
N MET A 28 -6.38 5.46 0.02
CA MET A 28 -5.30 5.78 0.96
C MET A 28 -5.16 7.26 1.35
N GLY A 29 -5.99 8.15 0.80
CA GLY A 29 -5.89 9.58 1.07
C GLY A 29 -6.06 9.97 2.55
N ASN A 30 -6.89 9.24 3.30
CA ASN A 30 -7.12 9.50 4.73
C ASN A 30 -6.04 8.88 5.62
N GLU A 31 -5.53 7.73 5.20
CA GLU A 31 -4.49 6.95 5.85
C GLU A 31 -3.17 7.70 5.77
N ILE A 32 -2.79 8.20 4.58
CA ILE A 32 -1.61 9.05 4.36
C ILE A 32 -1.63 10.26 5.30
N ARG A 33 -2.77 10.95 5.39
CA ARG A 33 -2.92 12.11 6.28
C ARG A 33 -2.69 11.72 7.75
N SER A 34 -3.25 10.59 8.18
CA SER A 34 -3.16 10.12 9.56
C SER A 34 -1.72 9.73 9.94
N VAL A 35 -1.02 9.00 9.07
CA VAL A 35 0.37 8.58 9.35
C VAL A 35 1.35 9.73 9.22
N ARG A 36 1.12 10.68 8.30
CA ARG A 36 1.91 11.92 8.17
C ARG A 36 1.88 12.75 9.44
N ASN A 37 0.69 12.87 10.06
CA ASN A 37 0.52 13.58 11.33
C ASN A 37 1.35 12.93 12.44
N ILE A 38 1.41 11.59 12.48
CA ILE A 38 2.22 10.85 13.44
C ILE A 38 3.71 11.02 13.16
N ALA A 39 4.13 10.91 11.90
CA ALA A 39 5.52 11.07 11.47
C ALA A 39 6.07 12.48 11.76
N SER A 40 5.20 13.49 11.69
CA SER A 40 5.53 14.91 11.93
C SER A 40 5.30 15.36 13.37
N CYS A 41 4.77 14.50 14.24
CA CYS A 41 4.48 14.86 15.63
C CYS A 41 5.79 15.18 16.36
N SER A 42 5.91 16.33 17.02
CA SER A 42 7.12 16.74 17.76
C SER A 42 7.04 16.50 19.27
N VAL A 43 5.83 16.25 19.79
CA VAL A 43 5.52 16.19 21.22
C VAL A 43 5.68 14.78 21.78
N ALA A 44 5.82 14.67 23.12
CA ALA A 44 5.78 13.40 23.86
C ALA A 44 4.35 12.81 23.84
N HIS A 45 4.01 12.17 22.73
CA HIS A 45 2.75 11.45 22.52
C HIS A 45 3.03 9.94 22.49
N PRO A 46 2.14 9.04 22.94
CA PRO A 46 2.40 7.59 22.92
C PRO A 46 2.80 7.02 21.54
N LEU A 47 2.33 7.66 20.46
CA LEU A 47 2.67 7.30 19.08
C LEU A 47 3.99 7.92 18.56
N SER A 48 4.58 8.89 19.28
CA SER A 48 5.80 9.57 18.86
C SER A 48 7.01 8.63 18.78
N LYS A 49 6.99 7.53 19.52
CA LYS A 49 8.02 6.47 19.44
C LYS A 49 8.00 5.71 18.11
N TYR A 50 6.90 5.77 17.36
CA TYR A 50 6.75 5.11 16.06
C TYR A 50 7.00 6.06 14.88
N LYS A 51 7.56 7.26 15.08
CA LYS A 51 7.77 8.23 13.99
C LYS A 51 8.55 7.67 12.80
N GLY A 52 9.59 6.87 13.07
CA GLY A 52 10.38 6.22 12.02
C GLY A 52 9.51 5.29 11.18
N VAL A 53 8.78 4.40 11.84
CA VAL A 53 7.87 3.46 11.18
C VAL A 53 6.72 4.19 10.47
N ALA A 54 6.14 5.22 11.07
CA ALA A 54 5.10 6.04 10.45
C ALA A 54 5.60 6.73 9.17
N ARG A 55 6.87 7.13 9.11
CA ARG A 55 7.50 7.66 7.90
C ARG A 55 7.70 6.58 6.84
N THR A 56 8.10 5.37 7.23
CA THR A 56 8.16 4.22 6.32
C THR A 56 6.79 3.93 5.73
N ILE A 57 5.74 3.92 6.57
CA ILE A 57 4.36 3.73 6.12
C ILE A 57 3.93 4.84 5.16
N GLU A 58 4.17 6.10 5.52
CA GLU A 58 3.87 7.24 4.63
C GLU A 58 4.55 7.07 3.26
N ASN A 59 5.82 6.66 3.25
CA ASN A 59 6.56 6.41 2.02
C ASN A 59 5.92 5.30 1.20
N ILE A 60 5.58 4.15 1.80
CA ILE A 60 4.92 3.04 1.09
C ILE A 60 3.60 3.52 0.47
N LEU A 61 2.75 4.19 1.27
CA LEU A 61 1.46 4.67 0.80
C LEU A 61 1.61 5.75 -0.30
N THR A 62 2.62 6.60 -0.19
CA THR A 62 2.93 7.64 -1.20
C THR A 62 3.48 7.03 -2.48
N CYS A 63 4.35 6.02 -2.38
CA CYS A 63 4.91 5.28 -3.50
C CYS A 63 3.83 4.53 -4.28
N LEU A 64 2.93 3.85 -3.56
CA LEU A 64 1.69 3.29 -4.12
C LEU A 64 0.85 4.37 -4.80
N SER A 65 0.76 5.56 -4.18
CA SER A 65 0.01 6.68 -4.75
C SER A 65 0.66 7.28 -6.01
N ASN A 66 1.97 7.14 -6.15
CA ASN A 66 2.70 7.66 -7.31
C ASN A 66 3.01 6.56 -8.33
N LYS A 67 2.51 5.32 -8.11
CA LYS A 67 2.73 4.15 -8.96
C LYS A 67 4.20 3.76 -9.08
N THR A 68 5.00 4.08 -8.07
CA THR A 68 6.43 3.77 -7.97
C THR A 68 6.61 2.71 -6.90
N LEU A 69 6.62 1.44 -7.28
CA LEU A 69 6.87 0.32 -6.39
C LEU A 69 8.19 -0.31 -6.81
N ASP A 70 9.28 0.07 -6.13
CA ASP A 70 10.55 -0.65 -6.28
C ASP A 70 10.58 -1.86 -5.34
N ALA A 71 11.58 -2.72 -5.53
CA ALA A 71 11.74 -3.96 -4.75
C ALA A 71 11.84 -3.73 -3.24
N VAL A 72 12.38 -2.58 -2.80
CA VAL A 72 12.50 -2.26 -1.37
C VAL A 72 11.13 -1.92 -0.80
N VAL A 73 10.37 -1.06 -1.48
CA VAL A 73 9.01 -0.69 -1.07
C VAL A 73 8.06 -1.88 -1.13
N LEU A 74 8.22 -2.77 -2.11
CA LEU A 74 7.46 -4.03 -2.19
C LEU A 74 7.74 -4.94 -1.01
N GLY A 75 9.01 -5.13 -0.62
CA GLY A 75 9.36 -5.92 0.56
C GLY A 75 8.79 -5.33 1.85
N GLN A 76 8.85 -4.01 2.00
CA GLN A 76 8.23 -3.35 3.16
C GLN A 76 6.70 -3.44 3.17
N LEU A 77 6.07 -3.45 2.00
CA LEU A 77 4.63 -3.69 1.86
C LEU A 77 4.28 -5.13 2.24
N GLU A 78 5.04 -6.13 1.80
CA GLU A 78 4.90 -7.53 2.22
C GLU A 78 4.99 -7.64 3.75
N ASP A 79 6.04 -7.07 4.36
CA ASP A 79 6.21 -7.06 5.81
C ASP A 79 5.03 -6.39 6.55
N ALA A 80 4.52 -5.28 6.01
CA ALA A 80 3.39 -4.56 6.59
C ALA A 80 2.07 -5.35 6.50
N LEU A 81 1.84 -6.07 5.40
CA LEU A 81 0.64 -6.89 5.18
C LEU A 81 0.66 -8.16 6.04
N GLU A 82 1.83 -8.76 6.22
CA GLU A 82 2.02 -9.96 7.03
C GLU A 82 2.27 -9.67 8.52
N GLY A 83 2.37 -8.39 8.90
CA GLY A 83 2.66 -7.98 10.28
C GLY A 83 4.02 -8.49 10.76
N LYS A 84 5.04 -8.46 9.89
CA LYS A 84 6.40 -8.91 10.20
C LYS A 84 7.32 -7.74 10.53
N GLY A 85 8.48 -8.06 11.12
CA GLY A 85 9.52 -7.09 11.43
C GLY A 85 9.01 -5.92 12.28
N GLU A 86 9.28 -4.70 11.81
CA GLU A 86 8.87 -3.45 12.46
C GLU A 86 7.35 -3.22 12.51
N PHE A 87 6.57 -4.00 11.74
CA PHE A 87 5.11 -3.88 11.66
C PHE A 87 4.36 -4.77 12.66
N SER A 88 5.03 -5.75 13.27
CA SER A 88 4.42 -6.80 14.11
C SER A 88 3.70 -6.30 15.37
N ALA A 89 4.16 -5.19 15.95
CA ALA A 89 3.64 -4.64 17.21
C ALA A 89 3.07 -3.23 17.05
N LEU A 90 2.69 -2.84 15.83
CA LEU A 90 2.16 -1.51 15.58
C LEU A 90 0.70 -1.38 16.02
N PRO A 91 0.33 -0.25 16.66
CA PRO A 91 -1.05 0.09 16.90
C PRO A 91 -1.87 0.12 15.60
N SER A 92 -3.15 -0.27 15.68
CA SER A 92 -4.06 -0.34 14.53
C SER A 92 -4.19 0.97 13.75
N VAL A 93 -3.99 2.13 14.41
CA VAL A 93 -3.99 3.44 13.74
C VAL A 93 -2.91 3.57 12.66
N LEU A 94 -1.77 2.88 12.81
CA LEU A 94 -0.67 2.88 11.84
C LEU A 94 -0.88 1.83 10.75
N THR A 95 -1.52 0.71 11.06
CA THR A 95 -1.69 -0.42 10.12
C THR A 95 -3.04 -0.40 9.41
N LYS A 96 -3.98 0.49 9.79
CA LYS A 96 -5.34 0.54 9.25
C LYS A 96 -5.41 0.57 7.72
N GLY A 97 -4.52 1.32 7.07
CA GLY A 97 -4.46 1.37 5.61
C GLY A 97 -4.07 0.05 4.98
N PHE A 98 -3.05 -0.62 5.51
CA PHE A 98 -2.63 -1.94 5.05
C PHE A 98 -3.67 -3.01 5.34
N VAL A 99 -4.32 -2.98 6.51
CA VAL A 99 -5.39 -3.94 6.84
C VAL A 99 -6.55 -3.82 5.86
N LYS A 100 -6.95 -2.59 5.53
CA LYS A 100 -8.02 -2.34 4.55
C LYS A 100 -7.60 -2.78 3.14
N LEU A 101 -6.38 -2.45 2.75
CA LEU A 101 -5.80 -2.81 1.46
C LEU A 101 -5.70 -4.34 1.32
N ASN A 102 -5.23 -5.04 2.35
CA ASN A 102 -5.19 -6.49 2.40
C ASN A 102 -6.60 -7.09 2.26
N ARG A 103 -7.54 -6.64 3.10
CA ARG A 103 -8.92 -7.15 3.09
C ARG A 103 -9.60 -6.98 1.74
N ASP A 104 -9.42 -5.82 1.10
CA ASP A 104 -10.14 -5.46 -0.11
C ASP A 104 -9.45 -5.98 -1.39
N PHE A 105 -8.14 -6.31 -1.33
CA PHE A 105 -7.32 -6.66 -2.51
C PHE A 105 -6.33 -7.83 -2.33
N ASN A 106 -6.43 -8.68 -1.31
CA ASN A 106 -5.42 -9.72 -1.01
C ASN A 106 -5.00 -10.56 -2.24
N GLY A 107 -5.95 -11.15 -2.96
CA GLY A 107 -5.62 -12.02 -4.11
C GLY A 107 -4.97 -11.24 -5.28
N GLN A 108 -5.24 -9.95 -5.40
CA GLN A 108 -4.60 -9.08 -6.38
C GLN A 108 -3.20 -8.64 -5.91
N LEU A 109 -3.01 -8.44 -4.61
CA LEU A 109 -1.70 -8.14 -4.03
C LEU A 109 -0.73 -9.29 -4.22
N GLU A 110 -1.17 -10.51 -3.93
CA GLU A 110 -0.36 -11.72 -4.14
C GLU A 110 0.11 -11.83 -5.59
N ASN A 111 -0.74 -11.49 -6.56
CA ASN A 111 -0.36 -11.46 -7.97
C ASN A 111 0.65 -10.34 -8.29
N ILE A 112 0.50 -9.13 -7.73
CA ILE A 112 1.42 -8.02 -7.97
C ILE A 112 2.79 -8.32 -7.37
N ILE A 113 2.81 -8.82 -6.13
CA ILE A 113 4.01 -9.25 -5.40
C ILE A 113 4.69 -10.41 -6.13
N GLY A 114 3.91 -11.41 -6.54
CA GLY A 114 4.43 -12.60 -7.21
C GLY A 114 4.94 -12.34 -8.63
N SER A 115 4.35 -11.38 -9.35
CA SER A 115 4.76 -11.08 -10.73
C SER A 115 6.11 -10.37 -10.82
N GLU A 116 6.48 -9.55 -9.82
CA GLU A 116 7.79 -8.87 -9.78
C GLU A 116 8.94 -9.83 -9.41
N LYS A 117 8.66 -10.96 -8.75
CA LYS A 117 9.67 -12.00 -8.43
C LYS A 117 10.14 -12.79 -9.66
N HIS A 118 9.52 -12.58 -10.83
CA HIS A 118 9.75 -13.35 -12.06
C HIS A 118 10.32 -12.54 -13.25
N THR A 119 10.74 -11.29 -13.03
CA THR A 119 11.44 -10.46 -14.04
C THR A 119 12.91 -10.32 -13.70
#